data_AF-A0A7R9AIG7-F1
#
_entry.id   AF-A0A7R9AIG7-F1
#
_cell.length_a   1.000
_cell.length_b   1.000
_cell.length_c   1.000
_cell.angle_alpha   90.00
_cell.angle_beta   90.00
_cell.angle_gamma   90.00
#
_symmetry.space_group_name_H-M   'P 1'
#
loop_
_entity.id
_entity.type
_entity.pdbx_description
1 polymer ?
#
loop_
_entity_poly.entity_id
_entity_poly.type
_entity_poly.pdbx_seq_one_letter_code
_entity_poly.pdbx_strand_id
1 'polypeptide(L)'
;NQYHLNNVNKIVITRPHVPVGRDIGFLKGDLHEKTMPWALPVLDVLERHLTKGVVETALRNGNIEIAPLALMRGRSFEDTFVIVDETQNITLQEVKMLVTRIGEGSKLVLNGDIQQSDLTETDGLTKLVHYAKKYLLPIPIVEFGIDDVIRSDICRSWIKVFTEEEGEFERVESLKIDTFDAVSKPSHYNHGDGIECIDYIRQVLGKEGFIAYCRGNQIKYQHRAMYK
;
A
#
# COMPACT_ATOMS: atom_id res chain seq x y z
N ASN A 1 -20.35 -5.84 2.24
CA ASN A 1 -19.59 -4.87 3.06
C ASN A 1 -19.27 -5.53 4.39
N GLN A 2 -18.02 -5.97 4.62
CA GLN A 2 -17.65 -6.82 5.78
C GLN A 2 -17.83 -6.12 7.13
N TYR A 3 -17.75 -4.78 7.14
CA TYR A 3 -18.01 -3.95 8.32
C TYR A 3 -19.47 -4.05 8.79
N HIS A 4 -20.43 -3.96 7.86
CA HIS A 4 -21.85 -4.15 8.18
C HIS A 4 -22.23 -5.61 8.50
N LEU A 5 -21.36 -6.56 8.17
CA LEU A 5 -21.55 -7.97 8.50
C LEU A 5 -20.92 -8.34 9.85
N ASN A 6 -20.39 -7.38 10.62
CA ASN A 6 -19.67 -7.58 11.89
C ASN A 6 -18.47 -8.55 11.81
N ASN A 7 -17.91 -8.75 10.62
CA ASN A 7 -16.72 -9.59 10.44
C ASN A 7 -15.41 -8.82 10.66
N VAL A 8 -15.49 -7.50 10.88
CA VAL A 8 -14.36 -6.62 11.23
C VAL A 8 -14.90 -5.64 12.27
N ASN A 9 -14.39 -5.73 13.50
CA ASN A 9 -14.85 -4.90 14.62
C ASN A 9 -14.11 -3.57 14.72
N LYS A 10 -12.93 -3.50 14.07
CA LYS A 10 -12.03 -2.36 14.13
C LYS A 10 -11.27 -2.14 12.83
N ILE A 11 -11.12 -0.88 12.44
CA ILE A 11 -10.24 -0.44 11.36
C ILE A 11 -9.14 0.41 11.99
N VAL A 12 -7.88 0.11 11.68
CA VAL A 12 -6.73 0.91 12.10
C VAL A 12 -6.05 1.44 10.85
N ILE A 13 -5.92 2.76 10.74
CA ILE A 13 -5.22 3.43 9.66
C ILE A 13 -3.93 4.01 10.24
N THR A 14 -2.80 3.61 9.69
CA THR A 14 -1.49 4.07 10.14
C THR A 14 -0.57 4.41 8.98
N ARG A 15 0.34 5.34 9.25
CA ARG A 15 1.31 5.86 8.29
C ARG A 15 2.62 6.12 9.05
N PRO A 16 3.79 5.82 8.47
CA PRO A 16 5.07 6.20 9.06
C PRO A 16 5.21 7.72 9.11
N HIS A 17 5.93 8.20 10.10
CA HIS A 17 6.34 9.60 10.08
C HIS A 17 7.57 9.72 9.18
N VAL A 18 7.39 10.43 8.06
CA VAL A 18 8.52 10.81 7.21
C VAL A 18 8.75 12.32 7.36
N PRO A 19 9.93 12.75 7.81
CA PRO A 19 10.26 14.17 7.84
C PRO A 19 10.56 14.64 6.41
N VAL A 20 9.66 15.42 5.82
CA VAL A 20 9.89 15.99 4.48
C VAL A 20 10.83 17.19 4.59
N GLY A 21 12.11 17.01 4.21
CA GLY A 21 13.04 18.04 3.71
C GLY A 21 13.50 19.15 4.68
N ARG A 22 12.80 19.38 5.79
CA ARG A 22 13.22 20.13 6.98
C ARG A 22 12.47 19.52 8.15
N ASP A 23 13.09 19.53 9.32
CA ASP A 23 12.40 19.27 10.59
C ASP A 23 11.11 20.09 10.53
N ILE A 24 9.96 19.43 10.33
CA ILE A 24 8.67 20.07 10.48
C ILE A 24 8.61 20.29 11.98
N GLY A 25 9.20 21.41 12.41
CA GLY A 25 9.35 21.76 13.80
C GLY A 25 8.02 21.49 14.47
N PHE A 26 8.07 20.68 15.53
CA PHE A 26 6.93 20.19 16.30
C PHE A 26 5.64 20.93 15.97
N LEU A 27 4.83 20.39 15.05
CA LEU A 27 3.49 20.92 14.80
C LEU A 27 2.83 21.10 16.18
N LYS A 28 2.37 22.30 16.52
CA LYS A 28 1.65 22.52 17.78
C LYS A 28 0.25 21.92 17.59
N GLY A 29 -0.07 20.90 18.39
CA GLY A 29 -1.35 20.21 18.33
C GLY A 29 -1.30 18.83 18.97
N ASP A 30 -2.48 18.29 19.30
CA ASP A 30 -2.64 16.91 19.77
C ASP A 30 -2.23 15.92 18.65
N LEU A 31 -1.83 14.70 19.00
CA LEU A 31 -1.39 13.69 18.04
C LEU A 31 -2.44 13.46 16.95
N HIS A 32 -3.72 13.50 17.33
CA HIS A 32 -4.85 13.40 16.42
C HIS A 32 -4.89 14.52 15.37
N GLU A 33 -4.61 15.77 15.75
CA GLU A 33 -4.59 16.90 14.83
C GLU A 33 -3.45 16.77 13.81
N LYS A 34 -2.35 16.12 14.20
CA LYS A 34 -1.21 15.85 13.30
C LYS A 34 -1.48 14.69 12.35
N THR A 35 -2.29 13.72 12.75
CA THR A 35 -2.59 12.56 11.91
C THR A 35 -3.73 12.79 10.94
N MET A 36 -4.67 13.69 11.28
CA MET A 36 -5.86 13.94 10.48
C MET A 36 -5.56 14.31 9.01
N PRO A 37 -4.61 15.22 8.68
CA PRO A 37 -4.43 15.68 7.30
C PRO A 37 -4.13 14.57 6.28
N TRP A 38 -3.27 13.60 6.65
CA TRP A 38 -2.96 12.48 5.76
C TRP A 38 -4.00 11.36 5.82
N ALA A 39 -4.85 11.32 6.85
CA ALA A 39 -5.91 10.33 6.98
C ALA A 39 -7.19 10.70 6.21
N LEU A 40 -7.41 11.99 5.93
CA LEU A 40 -8.58 12.50 5.21
C LEU A 40 -8.90 11.73 3.91
N PRO A 41 -7.94 11.44 3.00
CA PRO A 41 -8.25 10.68 1.78
C PRO A 41 -8.83 9.29 2.05
N VAL A 42 -8.35 8.62 3.10
CA VAL A 42 -8.86 7.30 3.51
C VAL A 42 -10.24 7.44 4.13
N LEU A 43 -10.45 8.45 4.99
CA LEU A 43 -11.75 8.73 5.58
C LEU A 43 -12.81 9.06 4.51
N ASP A 44 -12.48 9.88 3.52
CA ASP A 44 -13.38 10.22 2.41
C ASP A 44 -13.83 8.97 1.62
N VAL A 45 -12.95 7.97 1.49
CA VAL A 45 -13.30 6.67 0.89
C VAL A 45 -14.25 5.90 1.81
N LEU A 46 -13.95 5.84 3.11
CA LEU A 46 -14.80 5.17 4.09
C LEU A 46 -16.19 5.83 4.16
N GLU A 47 -16.28 7.16 4.15
CA GLU A 47 -17.55 7.89 4.17
C GLU A 47 -18.40 7.60 2.95
N ARG A 48 -17.80 7.44 1.76
CA ARG A 48 -18.52 7.03 0.55
C ARG A 48 -19.13 5.64 0.65
N HIS A 49 -18.52 4.73 1.41
CA HIS A 49 -18.97 3.34 1.53
C HIS A 49 -19.80 3.04 2.80
N LEU A 50 -19.61 3.81 3.87
CA LEU A 50 -20.25 3.61 5.17
C LEU A 50 -21.21 4.74 5.54
N THR A 51 -21.24 5.84 4.80
CA THR A 51 -21.84 7.13 5.15
C THR A 51 -21.08 7.89 6.24
N LYS A 52 -21.14 9.23 6.16
CA LYS A 52 -20.46 10.13 7.10
C LYS A 52 -20.83 9.87 8.56
N GLY A 53 -22.12 9.75 8.88
CA GLY A 53 -22.57 9.56 10.27
C GLY A 53 -22.08 8.26 10.92
N VAL A 54 -21.88 7.20 10.12
CA VAL A 54 -21.31 5.94 10.61
C VAL A 54 -19.82 6.10 10.88
N VAL A 55 -19.07 6.74 9.97
CA VAL A 55 -17.63 6.99 10.15
C VAL A 55 -17.37 7.86 11.36
N GLU A 56 -18.11 8.95 11.54
CA GLU A 56 -18.00 9.84 12.71
C GLU A 56 -18.28 9.09 14.02
N THR A 57 -19.32 8.27 14.04
CA THR A 57 -19.66 7.45 15.22
C THR A 57 -18.57 6.41 15.50
N ALA A 58 -18.06 5.76 14.47
CA ALA A 58 -17.02 4.74 14.57
C ALA A 58 -15.68 5.33 15.05
N LEU A 59 -15.32 6.54 14.58
CA LEU A 59 -14.15 7.29 15.09
C LEU A 59 -14.31 7.61 16.57
N ARG A 60 -15.47 8.16 16.97
CA ARG A 60 -15.76 8.50 18.38
C ARG A 60 -15.72 7.27 19.30
N ASN A 61 -16.19 6.13 18.80
CA ASN A 61 -16.22 4.87 19.56
C ASN A 61 -14.88 4.09 19.50
N GLY A 62 -13.90 4.56 18.72
CA GLY A 62 -12.62 3.87 18.51
C GLY A 62 -12.69 2.60 17.64
N ASN A 63 -13.81 2.38 16.95
CA ASN A 63 -13.95 1.34 15.92
C ASN A 63 -13.16 1.69 14.65
N ILE A 64 -12.99 2.98 14.35
CA ILE A 64 -11.99 3.46 13.37
C ILE A 64 -10.95 4.23 14.18
N GLU A 65 -9.68 3.85 14.03
CA GLU A 65 -8.57 4.45 14.73
C GLU A 65 -7.53 4.95 13.73
N ILE A 66 -7.09 6.20 13.91
CA ILE A 66 -6.01 6.80 13.13
C ILE A 66 -4.85 7.04 14.08
N ALA A 67 -3.72 6.39 13.81
CA ALA A 67 -2.55 6.50 14.68
C ALA A 67 -1.25 6.39 13.89
N PRO A 68 -0.18 7.09 14.27
CA PRO A 68 1.11 6.96 13.61
C PRO A 68 1.72 5.58 13.88
N LEU A 69 2.60 5.12 12.98
CA LEU A 69 3.19 3.78 13.06
C LEU A 69 3.95 3.54 14.37
N ALA A 70 4.56 4.59 14.95
CA ALA A 70 5.28 4.51 16.21
C ALA A 70 4.42 3.98 17.38
N LEU A 71 3.11 4.19 17.34
CA LEU A 71 2.17 3.68 18.36
C LEU A 71 1.75 2.22 18.14
N MET A 72 2.16 1.59 17.03
CA MET A 72 1.85 0.19 16.77
C MET A 72 2.72 -0.77 17.61
N ARG A 73 3.84 -0.28 18.14
CA ARG A 73 4.75 -1.09 18.95
C ARG A 73 4.07 -1.55 20.23
N GLY A 74 4.14 -2.86 20.50
CA GLY A 74 3.58 -3.46 21.71
C GLY A 74 2.07 -3.74 21.64
N ARG A 75 1.42 -3.45 20.52
CA ARG A 75 0.02 -3.81 20.29
C ARG A 75 -0.08 -5.23 19.71
N SER A 76 -1.26 -5.81 19.83
CA SER A 76 -1.70 -6.99 19.09
C SER A 76 -3.07 -6.68 18.50
N PHE A 77 -3.32 -7.15 17.28
CA PHE A 77 -4.54 -6.84 16.54
C PHE A 77 -5.34 -8.11 16.30
N GLU A 78 -6.52 -8.20 16.90
CA GLU A 78 -7.50 -9.28 16.69
C GLU A 78 -8.77 -8.67 16.09
N ASP A 79 -9.44 -9.37 15.18
CA ASP A 79 -10.64 -8.92 14.47
C ASP A 79 -10.53 -7.49 13.87
N THR A 80 -9.30 -7.12 13.46
CA THR A 80 -8.96 -5.75 13.07
C THR A 80 -8.49 -5.69 11.62
N PHE A 81 -8.99 -4.72 10.87
CA PHE A 81 -8.49 -4.38 9.54
C PHE A 81 -7.46 -3.25 9.64
N VAL A 82 -6.18 -3.59 9.51
CA VAL A 82 -5.05 -2.66 9.58
C VAL A 82 -4.65 -2.23 8.17
N ILE A 83 -4.65 -0.92 7.94
CA ILE A 83 -4.17 -0.28 6.71
C ILE A 83 -2.90 0.48 7.06
N VAL A 84 -1.79 0.12 6.41
CA VAL A 84 -0.54 0.88 6.48
C VAL A 84 -0.30 1.54 5.15
N ASP A 85 -0.33 2.87 5.16
CA ASP A 85 -0.05 3.69 3.99
C ASP A 85 1.42 4.14 3.98
N GLU A 86 1.96 4.44 2.80
CA GLU A 86 3.37 4.77 2.58
C GLU A 86 4.36 3.72 3.13
N THR A 87 4.09 2.44 2.90
CA THR A 87 4.90 1.34 3.45
C THR A 87 6.32 1.30 2.90
N GLN A 88 6.62 1.95 1.78
CA GLN A 88 8.00 2.13 1.30
C GLN A 88 8.85 2.94 2.30
N ASN A 89 8.21 3.74 3.16
CA ASN A 89 8.91 4.61 4.10
C ASN A 89 9.16 3.96 5.47
N ILE A 90 9.14 2.63 5.54
CA ILE A 90 9.46 1.90 6.77
C ILE A 90 10.57 0.89 6.54
N THR A 91 11.41 0.72 7.56
CA THR A 91 12.52 -0.23 7.54
C THR A 91 12.02 -1.67 7.61
N LEU A 92 12.88 -2.63 7.22
CA LEU A 92 12.56 -4.05 7.39
C LEU A 92 12.26 -4.43 8.85
N GLN A 93 12.87 -3.76 9.83
CA GLN A 93 12.61 -4.02 11.25
C GLN A 93 11.21 -3.58 11.66
N GLU A 94 10.75 -2.42 11.17
CA GLU A 94 9.40 -1.92 11.42
C GLU A 94 8.33 -2.77 10.73
N VAL A 95 8.59 -3.22 9.50
CA VAL A 95 7.72 -4.19 8.81
C VAL A 95 7.61 -5.47 9.64
N LYS A 96 8.73 -6.04 10.09
CA LYS A 96 8.74 -7.24 10.94
C LYS A 96 7.96 -7.03 12.23
N MET A 97 8.15 -5.87 12.88
CA MET A 97 7.39 -5.50 14.06
C MET A 97 5.89 -5.54 13.77
N LEU A 98 5.45 -4.95 12.66
CA LEU A 98 4.04 -4.84 12.31
C LEU A 98 3.40 -6.19 11.94
N VAL A 99 4.00 -6.93 11.00
CA VAL A 99 3.41 -8.19 10.49
C VAL A 99 3.29 -9.26 11.58
N THR A 100 4.14 -9.21 12.61
CA THR A 100 4.10 -10.13 13.75
C THR A 100 3.08 -9.75 14.83
N ARG A 101 2.37 -8.61 14.68
CA ARG A 101 1.26 -8.20 15.59
C ARG A 101 -0.13 -8.57 15.09
N ILE A 102 -0.24 -9.11 13.88
CA ILE A 102 -1.54 -9.46 13.29
C ILE A 102 -1.98 -10.82 13.84
N GLY A 103 -3.03 -10.80 14.65
CA GLY A 103 -3.66 -11.97 15.25
C GLY A 103 -4.83 -12.52 14.42
N GLU A 104 -5.62 -13.41 15.02
CA GLU A 104 -6.74 -14.06 14.37
C GLU A 104 -7.86 -13.06 14.01
N GLY A 105 -8.59 -13.35 12.93
CA GLY A 105 -9.67 -12.48 12.42
C GLY A 105 -9.21 -11.15 11.83
N SER A 106 -7.92 -10.81 11.96
CA SER A 106 -7.36 -9.57 11.45
C SER A 106 -6.89 -9.66 10.01
N LYS A 107 -6.82 -8.50 9.37
CA LYS A 107 -6.34 -8.32 8.01
C LYS A 107 -5.32 -7.19 8.00
N LEU A 108 -4.22 -7.38 7.29
CA LEU A 108 -3.20 -6.36 7.11
C LEU A 108 -3.06 -6.03 5.64
N VAL A 109 -3.26 -4.76 5.32
CA VAL A 109 -2.99 -4.21 3.99
C VAL A 109 -1.81 -3.26 4.09
N LEU A 110 -0.74 -3.60 3.40
CA LEU A 110 0.41 -2.74 3.19
C LEU A 110 0.25 -2.07 1.83
N ASN A 111 0.20 -0.74 1.83
CA ASN A 111 0.09 0.11 0.63
C ASN A 111 1.33 1.01 0.53
N GLY A 112 1.86 1.18 -0.68
CA GLY A 112 2.99 2.06 -0.93
C GLY A 112 3.46 2.07 -2.38
N ASP A 113 4.35 3.01 -2.70
CA ASP A 113 5.04 3.08 -3.98
C ASP A 113 6.55 2.91 -3.75
N ILE A 114 7.11 1.79 -4.22
CA ILE A 114 8.52 1.44 -3.99
C ILE A 114 9.48 2.48 -4.58
N GLN A 115 9.08 3.18 -5.64
CA GLN A 115 9.93 4.20 -6.28
C GLN A 115 9.98 5.52 -5.51
N GLN A 116 9.03 5.75 -4.62
CA GLN A 116 8.92 6.97 -3.83
C GLN A 116 9.40 6.75 -2.39
N SER A 117 10.41 5.88 -2.22
CA SER A 117 11.04 5.65 -0.92
C SER A 117 11.87 6.87 -0.53
N ASP A 118 11.53 7.47 0.60
CA ASP A 118 12.30 8.54 1.25
C ASP A 118 13.48 7.98 2.09
N LEU A 119 13.60 6.65 2.19
CA LEU A 119 14.68 5.99 2.90
C LEU A 119 15.97 5.96 2.06
N THR A 120 17.10 6.25 2.71
CA THR A 120 18.45 6.10 2.13
C THR A 120 18.95 4.64 2.18
N GLU A 121 18.27 3.79 2.93
CA GLU A 121 18.50 2.36 3.04
C GLU A 121 17.43 1.57 2.27
N THR A 122 17.62 0.26 2.09
CA THR A 122 16.63 -0.54 1.35
C THR A 122 15.28 -0.55 2.08
N ASP A 123 14.23 -0.17 1.36
CA ASP A 123 12.89 -0.09 1.91
C ASP A 123 12.35 -1.47 2.34
N GLY A 124 11.54 -1.45 3.41
CA GLY A 124 10.98 -2.64 4.01
C GLY A 124 9.95 -3.34 3.09
N LEU A 125 9.24 -2.58 2.25
CA LEU A 125 8.20 -3.09 1.36
C LEU A 125 8.81 -3.98 0.27
N THR A 126 9.86 -3.53 -0.42
CA THR A 126 10.61 -4.29 -1.43
C THR A 126 11.17 -5.59 -0.84
N LYS A 127 11.78 -5.52 0.34
CA LYS A 127 12.30 -6.72 1.02
C LYS A 127 11.19 -7.69 1.38
N LEU A 128 10.04 -7.21 1.84
CA LEU A 128 8.91 -8.05 2.21
C LEU A 128 8.34 -8.77 0.99
N VAL A 129 8.12 -8.04 -0.11
CA VAL A 129 7.70 -8.61 -1.41
C VAL A 129 8.69 -9.67 -1.88
N HIS A 130 9.99 -9.37 -1.82
CA HIS A 130 11.03 -10.33 -2.17
C HIS A 130 10.95 -11.60 -1.31
N TYR A 131 10.79 -11.48 0.01
CA TYR A 131 10.65 -12.63 0.90
C TYR A 131 9.37 -13.42 0.64
N ALA A 132 8.26 -12.75 0.40
CA ALA A 132 6.99 -13.38 0.06
C ALA A 132 7.09 -14.25 -1.19
N LYS A 133 7.69 -13.72 -2.26
CA LYS A 133 7.95 -14.44 -3.51
C LYS A 133 8.97 -15.58 -3.29
N LYS A 134 10.09 -15.29 -2.62
CA LYS A 134 11.18 -16.25 -2.38
C LYS A 134 10.75 -17.47 -1.55
N TYR A 135 9.94 -17.26 -0.52
CA TYR A 135 9.48 -18.31 0.39
C TYR A 135 8.07 -18.81 0.07
N LEU A 136 7.49 -18.39 -1.06
CA LEU A 136 6.15 -18.80 -1.52
C LEU A 136 5.07 -18.62 -0.45
N LEU A 137 5.11 -17.48 0.25
CA LEU A 137 4.10 -17.17 1.25
C LEU A 137 2.73 -17.01 0.57
N PRO A 138 1.63 -17.53 1.18
CA PRO A 138 0.29 -17.44 0.63
C PRO A 138 -0.32 -16.05 0.85
N ILE A 139 0.40 -15.01 0.43
CA ILE A 139 -0.01 -13.62 0.53
C ILE A 139 -0.14 -13.04 -0.88
N PRO A 140 -1.36 -12.63 -1.30
CA PRO A 140 -1.54 -11.87 -2.52
C PRO A 140 -0.60 -10.66 -2.60
N ILE A 141 0.02 -10.49 -3.75
CA ILE A 141 0.79 -9.31 -4.11
C ILE A 141 0.08 -8.69 -5.32
N VAL A 142 -0.33 -7.44 -5.17
CA VAL A 142 -1.02 -6.69 -6.23
C VAL A 142 -0.11 -5.55 -6.66
N GLU A 143 0.29 -5.60 -7.92
CA GLU A 143 1.14 -4.61 -8.56
C GLU A 143 0.29 -3.71 -9.45
N PHE A 144 0.34 -2.39 -9.22
CA PHE A 144 -0.32 -1.41 -10.09
C PHE A 144 0.69 -0.77 -11.06
N GLY A 145 0.26 -0.60 -12.31
CA GLY A 145 1.00 0.10 -13.36
C GLY A 145 0.43 1.49 -13.66
N ILE A 146 1.00 2.14 -14.70
CA ILE A 146 0.53 3.46 -15.18
C ILE A 146 -0.94 3.38 -15.66
N ASP A 147 -1.34 2.24 -16.24
CA ASP A 147 -2.70 2.04 -16.76
C ASP A 147 -3.76 1.97 -15.65
N ASP A 148 -3.37 1.63 -14.41
CA ASP A 148 -4.26 1.61 -13.25
C ASP A 148 -4.50 3.02 -12.66
N VAL A 149 -3.78 4.04 -13.16
CA VAL A 149 -3.94 5.42 -12.71
C VAL A 149 -5.19 6.03 -13.33
N ILE A 150 -6.25 6.13 -12.53
CA ILE A 150 -7.48 6.83 -12.92
C ILE A 150 -7.35 8.32 -12.58
N ARG A 151 -6.74 9.09 -13.50
CA ARG A 151 -6.56 10.54 -13.42
C ARG A 151 -6.78 11.18 -14.79
N SER A 152 -6.75 12.52 -14.86
CA SER A 152 -6.84 13.23 -16.13
C SER A 152 -5.69 12.83 -17.08
N ASP A 153 -5.93 12.95 -18.39
CA ASP A 153 -4.94 12.56 -19.40
C ASP A 153 -3.62 13.32 -19.25
N ILE A 154 -3.68 14.61 -18.90
CA ILE A 154 -2.49 15.40 -18.61
C ILE A 154 -1.70 14.88 -17.40
N CYS A 155 -2.37 14.40 -16.35
CA CYS A 155 -1.72 13.83 -15.18
C CYS A 155 -1.02 12.50 -15.54
N ARG A 156 -1.67 11.66 -16.35
CA ARG A 156 -1.05 10.43 -16.87
C ARG A 156 0.19 10.74 -17.73
N SER A 157 0.11 11.75 -18.60
CA SER A 157 1.25 12.18 -19.41
C SER A 157 2.44 12.61 -18.55
N TRP A 158 2.21 13.38 -17.48
CA TRP A 158 3.27 13.74 -16.54
C TRP A 158 3.87 12.53 -15.83
N ILE A 159 3.03 11.61 -15.35
CA ILE A 159 3.48 10.37 -14.71
C ILE A 159 4.37 9.56 -15.64
N LYS A 160 3.98 9.44 -16.91
CA LYS A 160 4.76 8.75 -17.94
C LYS A 160 6.12 9.42 -18.15
N VAL A 161 6.15 10.74 -18.31
CA VAL A 161 7.41 11.51 -18.46
C VAL A 161 8.33 11.28 -17.26
N PHE A 162 7.83 11.40 -16.03
CA PHE A 162 8.66 11.16 -14.84
C PHE A 162 9.18 9.73 -14.77
N THR A 163 8.35 8.74 -15.12
CA THR A 163 8.78 7.33 -15.17
C THR A 163 9.89 7.10 -16.19
N GLU A 164 9.80 7.74 -17.36
CA GLU A 164 10.81 7.63 -18.42
C GLU A 164 12.13 8.30 -18.02
N GLU A 165 12.09 9.51 -17.47
CA GLU A 165 13.27 10.24 -17.00
C GLU A 165 13.97 9.52 -15.82
N GLU A 166 13.20 9.03 -14.84
CA GLU A 166 13.73 8.25 -13.70
C GLU A 166 14.37 6.93 -14.18
N GLY A 167 13.72 6.24 -15.14
CA GLY A 167 14.24 5.01 -15.73
C GLY A 167 15.44 5.20 -16.67
N GLU A 168 15.59 6.38 -17.28
CA GLU A 168 16.81 6.77 -18.02
C GLU A 168 17.96 7.10 -17.05
N PHE A 169 17.66 7.76 -15.92
CA PHE A 169 18.65 8.05 -14.88
C PHE A 169 19.23 6.77 -14.26
N GLU A 170 18.39 5.79 -13.93
CA GLU A 170 18.82 4.47 -13.44
C GLU A 170 19.61 3.68 -14.51
N ARG A 171 19.29 3.82 -15.81
CA ARG A 171 20.03 3.20 -16.92
C ARG A 171 21.44 3.76 -17.11
N VAL A 172 21.66 5.04 -16.81
CA VAL A 172 23.00 5.66 -16.85
C VAL A 172 23.85 5.19 -15.65
N GLU A 173 23.22 4.93 -14.51
CA GLU A 173 23.87 4.38 -13.31
C GLU A 173 24.17 2.87 -13.42
N SER A 174 23.31 2.09 -14.09
CA SER A 174 23.42 0.63 -14.22
C SER A 174 24.45 0.14 -15.25
N LEU A 175 25.15 1.04 -15.96
CA LEU A 175 26.28 0.70 -16.85
C LEU A 175 27.53 0.13 -16.13
N LYS A 176 27.40 -0.27 -14.86
CA LYS A 176 28.33 -1.17 -14.18
C LYS A 176 27.56 -2.34 -13.57
N ILE A 177 27.83 -3.53 -14.12
CA ILE A 177 27.55 -4.89 -13.65
C ILE A 177 26.58 -5.66 -14.57
N ASP A 178 27.15 -6.65 -15.28
CA ASP A 178 26.45 -7.71 -15.99
C ASP A 178 25.55 -8.54 -15.05
N THR A 179 24.31 -8.85 -15.46
CA THR A 179 23.78 -10.25 -15.53
C THR A 179 22.33 -10.33 -16.05
N PHE A 180 22.17 -11.05 -17.18
CA PHE A 180 21.04 -11.85 -17.71
C PHE A 180 19.59 -11.64 -17.16
N ASP A 181 18.64 -11.33 -18.06
CA ASP A 181 17.19 -11.26 -17.83
C ASP A 181 16.39 -12.05 -18.90
N ALA A 182 15.34 -12.76 -18.47
CA ALA A 182 14.48 -13.60 -19.32
C ALA A 182 12.97 -13.34 -19.13
N VAL A 183 12.55 -12.21 -18.52
CA VAL A 183 11.16 -12.05 -18.02
C VAL A 183 10.40 -10.84 -18.60
N SER A 184 10.92 -10.17 -19.62
CA SER A 184 10.42 -8.82 -19.97
C SER A 184 9.31 -8.72 -21.03
N LYS A 185 8.68 -9.82 -21.52
CA LYS A 185 7.58 -9.71 -22.53
C LYS A 185 6.49 -10.78 -22.44
N PRO A 186 5.25 -10.43 -22.03
CA PRO A 186 4.06 -11.15 -22.46
C PRO A 186 3.10 -10.27 -23.27
N SER A 187 2.43 -10.89 -24.26
CA SER A 187 1.88 -10.27 -25.47
C SER A 187 0.35 -10.12 -25.48
N HIS A 188 -0.28 -9.44 -24.52
CA HIS A 188 -1.77 -9.47 -24.46
C HIS A 188 -2.52 -8.18 -24.08
N TYR A 189 -1.94 -6.98 -24.21
CA TYR A 189 -2.73 -5.74 -24.11
C TYR A 189 -3.04 -5.19 -25.49
N ASN A 190 -4.22 -5.50 -26.01
CA ASN A 190 -4.73 -4.83 -27.21
C ASN A 190 -6.26 -4.91 -27.39
N HIS A 191 -7.08 -4.84 -26.33
CA HIS A 191 -8.54 -4.74 -26.50
C HIS A 191 -9.14 -3.82 -25.44
N GLY A 192 -9.55 -2.63 -25.87
CA GLY A 192 -9.87 -1.44 -25.06
C GLY A 192 -11.22 -1.46 -24.35
N ASP A 193 -11.52 -2.52 -23.61
CA ASP A 193 -12.72 -2.60 -22.79
C ASP A 193 -12.30 -2.51 -21.31
N GLY A 194 -12.53 -1.34 -20.70
CA GLY A 194 -12.17 -1.11 -19.29
C GLY A 194 -12.93 -2.07 -18.36
N ILE A 195 -12.21 -3.03 -17.80
CA ILE A 195 -12.72 -3.97 -16.78
C ILE A 195 -12.70 -3.26 -15.43
N GLU A 196 -13.75 -3.39 -14.61
CA GLU A 196 -13.72 -2.86 -13.23
C GLU A 196 -12.53 -3.46 -12.45
N CYS A 197 -11.84 -2.62 -11.66
CA CYS A 197 -10.61 -2.98 -10.91
C CYS A 197 -10.73 -4.33 -10.17
N ILE A 198 -11.91 -4.64 -9.62
CA ILE A 198 -12.15 -5.88 -8.87
C ILE A 198 -12.17 -7.14 -9.75
N ASP A 199 -12.67 -7.03 -10.98
CA ASP A 199 -12.75 -8.14 -11.92
C ASP A 199 -11.38 -8.44 -12.52
N TYR A 200 -10.59 -7.40 -12.76
CA TYR A 200 -9.18 -7.55 -13.13
C TYR A 200 -8.38 -8.24 -12.02
N ILE A 201 -8.54 -7.82 -10.76
CA ILE A 201 -7.90 -8.47 -9.61
C ILE A 201 -8.31 -9.95 -9.50
N ARG A 202 -9.58 -10.28 -9.74
CA ARG A 202 -10.07 -11.66 -9.75
C ARG A 202 -9.42 -12.50 -10.85
N GLN A 203 -9.23 -11.93 -12.03
CA GLN A 203 -8.61 -12.60 -13.16
C GLN A 203 -7.13 -12.87 -12.91
N VAL A 204 -6.38 -11.89 -12.41
CA VAL A 204 -4.94 -12.00 -12.13
C VAL A 204 -4.64 -13.02 -11.04
N LEU A 205 -5.41 -12.99 -9.95
CA LEU A 205 -5.12 -13.84 -8.78
C LEU A 205 -5.68 -15.27 -8.90
N GLY A 206 -6.52 -15.54 -9.91
CA GLY A 206 -7.29 -16.78 -9.99
C GLY A 206 -8.23 -16.95 -8.79
N LYS A 207 -8.96 -18.07 -8.73
CA LYS A 207 -10.00 -18.28 -7.70
C LYS A 207 -9.43 -18.28 -6.28
N GLU A 208 -8.39 -19.05 -6.03
CA GLU A 208 -7.79 -19.18 -4.68
C GLU A 208 -7.07 -17.89 -4.25
N GLY A 209 -6.33 -17.24 -5.16
CA GLY A 209 -5.67 -15.97 -4.87
C GLY A 209 -6.67 -14.83 -4.69
N PHE A 210 -7.78 -14.82 -5.44
CA PHE A 210 -8.86 -13.85 -5.23
C PHE A 210 -9.58 -14.08 -3.90
N ILE A 211 -9.79 -15.35 -3.50
CA ILE A 211 -10.30 -15.68 -2.16
C ILE A 211 -9.32 -15.17 -1.09
N ALA A 212 -8.02 -15.37 -1.27
CA ALA A 212 -7.00 -14.84 -0.35
C ALA A 212 -6.98 -13.29 -0.32
N TYR A 213 -7.17 -12.63 -1.46
CA TYR A 213 -7.31 -11.17 -1.59
C TYR A 213 -8.55 -10.66 -0.85
N CYS A 214 -9.71 -11.31 -1.06
CA CYS A 214 -10.92 -11.00 -0.31
C CYS A 214 -10.77 -11.29 1.20
N ARG A 215 -9.94 -12.27 1.56
CA ARG A 215 -9.53 -12.56 2.93
C ARG A 215 -8.47 -11.59 3.47
N GLY A 216 -7.91 -10.69 2.65
CA GLY A 216 -7.15 -9.51 3.06
C GLY A 216 -5.73 -9.78 3.57
N ASN A 217 -5.12 -10.91 3.22
CA ASN A 217 -3.68 -11.13 3.41
C ASN A 217 -2.94 -10.61 2.17
N GLN A 218 -2.88 -9.30 1.97
CA GLN A 218 -2.41 -8.76 0.69
C GLN A 218 -1.44 -7.59 0.84
N ILE A 219 -0.39 -7.62 0.02
CA ILE A 219 0.52 -6.50 -0.21
C ILE A 219 0.07 -5.82 -1.50
N LYS A 220 -0.20 -4.52 -1.46
CA LYS A 220 -0.50 -3.71 -2.64
C LYS A 220 0.63 -2.71 -2.84
N TYR A 221 1.24 -2.69 -4.02
CA TYR A 221 2.24 -1.68 -4.34
C TYR A 221 2.23 -1.34 -5.83
N GLN A 222 2.79 -0.20 -6.24
CA GLN A 222 2.99 0.09 -7.67
C GLN A 222 4.36 -0.46 -8.12
N HIS A 223 4.40 -1.27 -9.17
CA HIS A 223 5.64 -1.76 -9.77
C HIS A 223 5.80 -1.11 -11.14
N ARG A 224 6.74 -0.17 -11.27
CA ARG A 224 7.23 0.28 -12.57
C ARG A 224 8.45 -0.58 -12.92
N ALA A 225 8.42 -1.19 -14.09
CA ALA A 225 9.41 -2.18 -14.50
C ALA A 225 10.82 -1.57 -14.59
N MET A 226 11.70 -1.93 -13.65
CA MET A 226 13.14 -1.87 -13.87
C MET A 226 13.52 -2.99 -14.84
N TYR A 227 13.93 -2.62 -16.05
CA TYR A 227 14.65 -3.53 -16.93
C TYR A 227 16.06 -3.73 -16.36
N LYS A 228 16.41 -5.00 -16.14
CA LYS A 228 17.79 -5.43 -15.84
C LYS A 228 18.68 -5.32 -17.06
#